data_AF-A0A7Y4U915-F1
#
_entry.id   AF-A0A7Y4U915-F1
#
_cell.length_a   1.000
_cell.length_b   1.000
_cell.length_c   1.000
_cell.angle_alpha   90.00
_cell.angle_beta   90.00
_cell.angle_gamma   90.00
#
_symmetry.space_group_name_H-M   'P 1'
#
loop_
_entity.id
_entity.type
_entity.pdbx_description
1 polymer ?
#
loop_
_entity_poly.entity_id
_entity_poly.type
_entity_poly.pdbx_seq_one_letter_code
_entity_poly.pdbx_strand_id
1 'polypeptide(L)'
;MSEEHDQIFVGLVKESWKHFNETLNNTRMDDLLVGAVITSMVEQGYALIDLNSDGTNHFLRFEWLQTKQRVIFQLRNLAEDLLTAKVMGRKANVTIGYGEVVQNTQAVFGALRAEVKSQYLDAGEPGVITCDADLTSGYIYVQVPLILDLDQYFGANWSVNSALLQKHIYATVQALAKYLRGRLSA
;
A
#
# COMPACT_ATOMS: atom_id res chain seq x y z
N MET A 1 -38.64 16.91 -35.12
CA MET A 1 -37.31 16.27 -35.03
C MET A 1 -37.52 14.81 -35.38
N SER A 2 -36.62 14.20 -36.17
CA SER A 2 -36.79 12.78 -36.53
C SER A 2 -36.37 11.91 -35.34
N GLU A 3 -37.17 10.89 -35.07
CA GLU A 3 -36.94 9.91 -34.00
C GLU A 3 -35.57 9.23 -34.10
N GLU A 4 -35.03 9.10 -35.32
CA GLU A 4 -33.69 8.60 -35.60
C GLU A 4 -32.58 9.49 -34.99
N HIS A 5 -32.66 10.81 -35.13
CA HIS A 5 -31.67 11.72 -34.55
C HIS A 5 -31.74 11.71 -33.02
N ASP A 6 -32.93 11.58 -32.45
CA ASP A 6 -33.12 11.48 -31.01
C ASP A 6 -32.50 10.17 -30.48
N GLN A 7 -32.67 9.05 -31.19
CA GLN A 7 -32.04 7.77 -30.83
C GLN A 7 -30.51 7.84 -30.92
N ILE A 8 -29.96 8.47 -31.97
CA ILE A 8 -28.51 8.67 -32.12
C ILE A 8 -27.98 9.51 -30.95
N PHE A 9 -28.66 10.62 -30.61
CA PHE A 9 -28.25 11.47 -29.50
C PHE A 9 -28.28 10.72 -28.16
N VAL A 10 -29.35 9.98 -27.87
CA VAL A 10 -29.45 9.16 -26.65
C VAL A 10 -28.32 8.12 -26.59
N GLY A 11 -27.99 7.49 -27.72
CA GLY A 11 -26.85 6.57 -27.83
C GLY A 11 -25.52 7.23 -27.49
N LEU A 12 -25.25 8.41 -28.06
CA LEU A 12 -24.04 9.19 -27.78
C LEU A 12 -23.94 9.60 -26.31
N VAL A 13 -25.05 10.06 -25.70
CA VAL A 13 -25.11 10.42 -24.28
C VAL A 13 -24.82 9.20 -23.41
N LYS A 14 -25.40 8.03 -23.74
CA LYS A 14 -25.19 6.79 -22.98
C LYS A 14 -23.73 6.33 -23.00
N GLU A 15 -23.09 6.31 -24.17
CA GLU A 15 -21.67 5.94 -24.26
C GLU A 15 -20.76 6.98 -23.58
N SER A 16 -21.10 8.26 -23.67
CA SER A 16 -20.37 9.32 -22.95
C SER A 16 -20.41 9.10 -21.43
N TRP A 17 -21.58 8.78 -20.87
CA TRP A 17 -21.72 8.46 -19.45
C TRP A 17 -20.95 7.22 -19.05
N LYS A 18 -20.91 6.20 -19.90
CA LYS A 18 -20.10 5.00 -19.67
C LYS A 18 -18.62 5.36 -19.53
N HIS A 19 -18.06 6.14 -20.46
CA HIS A 19 -16.66 6.57 -20.40
C HIS A 19 -16.36 7.50 -19.22
N PHE A 20 -17.29 8.39 -18.90
CA PHE A 20 -17.17 9.26 -17.74
C PHE A 20 -17.11 8.44 -16.44
N ASN A 21 -18.01 7.48 -16.27
CA ASN A 21 -18.07 6.61 -15.10
C ASN A 21 -16.85 5.69 -15.00
N GLU A 22 -16.36 5.14 -16.13
CA GLU A 22 -15.12 4.36 -16.15
C GLU A 22 -13.93 5.19 -15.66
N THR A 23 -13.81 6.43 -16.13
CA THR A 23 -12.75 7.36 -15.70
C THR A 23 -12.90 7.68 -14.21
N LEU A 24 -14.10 8.05 -13.77
CA LEU A 24 -14.38 8.38 -12.37
C LEU A 24 -14.03 7.22 -11.43
N ASN A 25 -14.42 6.00 -11.78
CA ASN A 25 -14.09 4.81 -11.01
C ASN A 25 -12.58 4.58 -10.91
N ASN A 26 -11.84 4.84 -11.99
CA ASN A 26 -10.39 4.69 -12.02
C ASN A 26 -9.69 5.73 -11.14
N THR A 27 -10.09 7.00 -11.24
CA THR A 27 -9.50 8.10 -10.46
C THR A 27 -9.71 7.91 -8.95
N ARG A 28 -10.83 7.28 -8.54
CA ARG A 28 -11.13 7.01 -7.12
C ARG A 28 -10.46 5.77 -6.54
N MET A 29 -9.70 5.03 -7.35
CA MET A 29 -9.07 3.80 -6.89
C MET A 29 -8.01 4.04 -5.80
N ASP A 30 -7.38 5.20 -5.83
CA ASP A 30 -6.39 5.62 -4.85
C ASP A 30 -7.03 5.85 -3.46
N ASP A 31 -8.13 6.62 -3.42
CA ASP A 31 -8.96 6.81 -2.21
C ASP A 31 -9.44 5.46 -1.64
N LEU A 32 -9.88 4.56 -2.52
CA LEU A 32 -10.36 3.22 -2.15
C LEU A 32 -9.25 2.37 -1.54
N LEU A 33 -8.03 2.43 -2.11
CA LEU A 33 -6.86 1.72 -1.60
C LEU A 33 -6.51 2.18 -0.18
N VAL A 34 -6.44 3.49 0.06
CA VAL A 34 -6.15 4.05 1.38
C VAL A 34 -7.20 3.58 2.39
N GLY A 35 -8.49 3.72 2.07
CA GLY A 35 -9.58 3.30 2.95
C GLY A 35 -9.56 1.80 3.26
N ALA A 36 -9.26 0.97 2.26
CA ALA A 36 -9.20 -0.47 2.40
C ALA A 36 -8.03 -0.93 3.29
N VAL A 37 -6.85 -0.30 3.16
CA VAL A 37 -5.69 -0.59 4.02
C VAL A 37 -5.97 -0.18 5.47
N ILE A 38 -6.54 1.02 5.69
CA ILE A 38 -6.93 1.48 7.04
C ILE A 38 -7.90 0.49 7.67
N THR A 39 -8.97 0.13 6.97
CA THR A 39 -9.98 -0.82 7.46
C THR A 39 -9.32 -2.16 7.80
N SER A 40 -8.51 -2.70 6.89
CA SER A 40 -7.82 -3.99 7.08
C SER A 40 -6.91 -4.00 8.31
N MET A 41 -6.24 -2.91 8.62
CA MET A 41 -5.34 -2.81 9.78
C MET A 41 -6.10 -2.61 11.10
N VAL A 42 -7.14 -1.78 11.08
CA VAL A 42 -8.00 -1.55 12.26
C VAL A 42 -8.74 -2.81 12.66
N GLU A 43 -9.28 -3.56 11.69
CA GLU A 43 -9.93 -4.85 11.94
C GLU A 43 -8.98 -5.91 12.51
N GLN A 44 -7.67 -5.80 12.23
CA GLN A 44 -6.65 -6.66 12.84
C GLN A 44 -6.31 -6.26 14.28
N GLY A 45 -6.75 -5.07 14.74
CA GLY A 45 -6.55 -4.56 16.10
C GLY A 45 -5.49 -3.46 16.22
N TYR A 46 -4.93 -2.97 15.11
CA TYR A 46 -3.98 -1.87 15.14
C TYR A 46 -4.69 -0.50 15.21
N ALA A 47 -4.10 0.46 15.92
CA ALA A 47 -4.57 1.84 15.94
C ALA A 47 -3.87 2.66 14.84
N LEU A 48 -4.62 3.41 14.03
CA LEU A 48 -4.05 4.42 13.13
C LEU A 48 -3.55 5.60 13.96
N ILE A 49 -2.26 5.92 13.87
CA ILE A 49 -1.62 6.99 14.65
C ILE A 49 -1.11 8.15 13.79
N ASP A 50 -0.95 7.94 12.49
CA ASP A 50 -0.54 8.99 11.55
C ASP A 50 -1.07 8.67 10.13
N LEU A 51 -1.47 9.72 9.41
CA LEU A 51 -1.93 9.68 8.03
C LEU A 51 -1.48 10.99 7.36
N ASN A 52 -0.68 10.87 6.30
CA ASN A 52 -0.23 12.01 5.51
C ASN A 52 -0.24 11.66 4.00
N SER A 53 -0.31 12.68 3.16
CA SER A 53 -0.21 12.53 1.71
C SER A 53 0.62 13.67 1.11
N ASP A 54 1.49 13.36 0.16
CA ASP A 54 2.25 14.36 -0.61
C ASP A 54 1.58 14.70 -1.97
N GLY A 55 0.39 14.16 -2.22
CA GLY A 55 -0.34 14.27 -3.49
C GLY A 55 0.00 13.17 -4.51
N THR A 56 0.95 12.29 -4.23
CA THR A 56 1.28 11.10 -5.06
C THR A 56 1.42 9.83 -4.21
N ASN A 57 1.98 9.96 -3.02
CA ASN A 57 2.14 8.89 -2.05
C ASN A 57 1.28 9.20 -0.82
N HIS A 58 0.66 8.14 -0.30
CA HIS A 58 -0.02 8.17 1.00
C HIS A 58 0.80 7.39 2.01
N PHE A 59 1.05 8.03 3.14
CA PHE A 59 1.83 7.49 4.24
C PHE A 59 0.89 7.19 5.41
N LEU A 60 0.83 5.92 5.81
CA LEU A 60 0.02 5.47 6.93
C LEU A 60 0.92 4.90 8.01
N ARG A 61 0.61 5.17 9.27
CA ARG A 61 1.29 4.57 10.41
C ARG A 61 0.29 4.01 11.40
N PHE A 62 0.51 2.76 11.75
CA PHE A 62 -0.29 2.02 12.71
C PHE A 62 0.55 1.55 13.88
N GLU A 63 -0.06 1.45 15.06
CA GLU A 63 0.59 0.94 16.27
C GLU A 63 -0.29 -0.10 16.97
N TRP A 64 0.32 -1.23 17.35
CA TRP A 64 -0.28 -2.18 18.27
C TRP A 64 -0.06 -1.69 19.70
N LEU A 65 -1.11 -1.18 20.34
CA LEU A 65 -0.98 -0.42 21.58
C LEU A 65 -0.39 -1.23 22.75
N GLN A 66 -0.58 -2.55 22.76
CA GLN A 66 -0.16 -3.44 23.83
C GLN A 66 1.35 -3.72 23.81
N THR A 67 1.97 -3.78 22.63
CA THR A 67 3.38 -4.18 22.44
C THR A 67 4.21 -3.08 21.79
N LYS A 68 3.58 -1.97 21.40
CA LYS A 68 4.19 -0.83 20.73
C LYS A 68 4.83 -1.18 19.38
N GLN A 69 4.45 -2.30 18.78
CA GLN A 69 4.83 -2.66 17.41
C GLN A 69 4.18 -1.70 16.42
N ARG A 70 4.91 -1.33 15.38
CA ARG A 70 4.43 -0.41 14.36
C ARG A 70 4.38 -1.06 13.00
N VAL A 71 3.39 -0.67 12.22
CA VAL A 71 3.29 -1.00 10.80
C VAL A 71 3.15 0.30 10.03
N ILE A 72 4.01 0.50 9.03
CA ILE A 72 3.98 1.66 8.15
C ILE A 72 3.61 1.24 6.74
N PHE A 73 2.90 2.11 6.04
CA PHE A 73 2.61 1.94 4.63
C PHE A 73 3.02 3.19 3.87
N GLN A 74 3.59 3.00 2.69
CA GLN A 74 3.62 4.00 1.63
C GLN A 74 2.84 3.43 0.45
N LEU A 75 1.77 4.10 0.06
CA LEU A 75 0.87 3.68 -1.00
C LEU A 75 0.98 4.66 -2.17
N ARG A 76 1.08 4.14 -3.39
CA ARG A 76 1.05 4.95 -4.61
C ARG A 76 0.29 4.22 -5.70
N ASN A 77 -0.77 4.83 -6.23
CA ASN A 77 -1.43 4.34 -7.42
C ASN A 77 -0.53 4.57 -8.66
N LEU A 78 -0.33 3.53 -9.47
CA LEU A 78 0.48 3.59 -10.69
C LEU A 78 -0.36 3.82 -11.95
N ALA A 79 -1.69 3.82 -11.82
CA ALA A 79 -2.62 3.83 -12.93
C ALA A 79 -3.82 4.77 -12.68
N GLU A 80 -3.56 6.01 -12.27
CA GLU A 80 -4.62 7.02 -12.03
C GLU A 80 -5.35 7.42 -13.32
N ASP A 81 -4.64 7.46 -14.45
CA ASP A 81 -5.24 7.69 -15.75
C ASP A 81 -5.79 6.39 -16.36
N LEU A 82 -6.94 6.51 -17.04
CA LEU A 82 -7.66 5.34 -17.55
C LEU A 82 -6.90 4.62 -18.68
N LEU A 83 -6.05 5.32 -19.43
CA LEU A 83 -5.28 4.70 -20.52
C LEU A 83 -4.23 3.76 -19.96
N THR A 84 -3.43 4.23 -18.99
CA THR A 84 -2.45 3.41 -18.28
C THR A 84 -3.13 2.23 -17.60
N ALA A 85 -4.26 2.45 -16.93
CA ALA A 85 -5.04 1.38 -16.30
C ALA A 85 -5.47 0.29 -17.31
N LYS A 86 -5.92 0.68 -18.51
CA LYS A 86 -6.35 -0.28 -19.54
C LYS A 86 -5.20 -1.04 -20.20
N VAL A 87 -4.00 -0.45 -20.28
CA VAL A 87 -2.84 -1.06 -20.93
C VAL A 87 -2.01 -1.89 -19.97
N MET A 88 -1.71 -1.35 -18.79
CA MET A 88 -0.78 -1.93 -17.80
C MET A 88 -1.47 -2.67 -16.67
N GLY A 89 -2.80 -2.55 -16.58
CA GLY A 89 -3.61 -2.98 -15.43
C GLY A 89 -3.64 -1.92 -14.33
N ARG A 90 -4.61 -2.02 -13.42
CA ARG A 90 -4.67 -1.15 -12.24
C ARG A 90 -3.69 -1.66 -11.19
N LYS A 91 -2.54 -1.02 -11.09
CA LYS A 91 -1.47 -1.42 -10.17
C LYS A 91 -1.20 -0.33 -9.14
N ALA A 92 -0.78 -0.74 -7.96
CA ALA A 92 -0.27 0.16 -6.94
C ALA A 92 1.10 -0.32 -6.46
N ASN A 93 1.99 0.63 -6.19
CA ASN A 93 3.17 0.38 -5.38
C ASN A 93 2.77 0.52 -3.91
N VAL A 94 3.02 -0.54 -3.13
CA VAL A 94 2.67 -0.64 -1.72
C VAL A 94 3.91 -1.08 -0.97
N THR A 95 4.56 -0.14 -0.31
CA THR A 95 5.64 -0.45 0.63
C THR A 95 5.03 -0.70 1.99
N ILE A 96 5.28 -1.90 2.52
CA ILE A 96 4.85 -2.29 3.87
C ILE A 96 6.09 -2.37 4.74
N GLY A 97 6.07 -1.69 5.87
CA GLY A 97 7.13 -1.74 6.87
C GLY A 97 6.61 -2.23 8.22
N TYR A 98 7.44 -2.97 8.94
CA TYR A 98 7.20 -3.44 10.29
C TYR A 98 8.32 -2.95 11.20
N GLY A 99 7.98 -2.42 12.36
CA GLY A 99 8.96 -1.90 13.32
C GLY A 99 8.70 -2.29 14.76
N GLU A 100 9.80 -2.44 15.49
CA GLU A 100 9.82 -2.72 16.93
C GLU A 100 10.77 -1.76 17.64
N VAL A 101 10.46 -1.49 18.92
CA VAL A 101 11.37 -0.76 19.81
C VAL A 101 12.50 -1.69 20.22
N VAL A 102 13.73 -1.24 20.06
CA VAL A 102 14.93 -2.03 20.40
C VAL A 102 15.81 -1.25 21.35
N GLN A 103 16.31 -1.91 22.39
CA GLN A 103 17.32 -1.33 23.27
C GLN A 103 18.64 -1.17 22.51
N ASN A 104 19.29 -0.02 22.65
CA ASN A 104 20.58 0.26 22.02
C ASN A 104 20.53 0.26 20.47
N THR A 105 19.55 0.99 19.92
CA THR A 105 19.23 1.09 18.48
C THR A 105 20.44 1.34 17.58
N GLN A 106 21.41 2.14 18.02
CA GLN A 106 22.62 2.48 17.25
C GLN A 106 23.53 1.27 17.01
N ALA A 107 23.73 0.43 18.04
CA ALA A 107 24.56 -0.76 17.92
C ALA A 107 23.90 -1.80 17.01
N VAL A 108 22.60 -2.03 17.20
CA VAL A 108 21.82 -3.00 16.42
C VAL A 108 21.69 -2.57 14.95
N PHE A 109 21.41 -1.30 14.69
CA PHE A 109 21.35 -0.77 13.33
C PHE A 109 22.73 -0.81 12.64
N GLY A 110 23.81 -0.55 13.39
CA GLY A 110 25.17 -0.70 12.89
C GLY A 110 25.48 -2.12 12.42
N ALA A 111 25.07 -3.13 13.21
CA ALA A 111 25.21 -4.54 12.84
C ALA A 111 24.36 -4.91 11.62
N LEU A 112 23.08 -4.52 11.61
CA LEU A 112 22.16 -4.75 10.48
C LEU A 112 22.68 -4.15 9.18
N ARG A 113 23.17 -2.90 9.22
CA ARG A 113 23.69 -2.20 8.03
C ARG A 113 25.00 -2.81 7.51
N ALA A 114 25.83 -3.36 8.40
CA ALA A 114 27.07 -4.03 7.99
C ALA A 114 26.78 -5.31 7.20
N GLU A 115 25.70 -6.03 7.51
CA GLU A 115 25.26 -7.24 6.80
C GLU A 115 24.55 -6.93 5.46
N VAL A 116 23.77 -5.84 5.39
CA VAL A 116 22.98 -5.45 4.20
C VAL A 116 23.81 -4.76 3.11
N LYS A 117 25.14 -4.59 3.30
CA LYS A 117 26.08 -4.02 2.31
C LYS A 117 26.33 -4.90 1.06
N SER A 118 25.31 -5.59 0.56
CA SER A 118 25.25 -6.06 -0.83
C SER A 118 24.92 -4.86 -1.73
N GLN A 119 25.95 -4.18 -2.24
CA GLN A 119 25.85 -2.93 -3.03
C GLN A 119 25.19 -3.07 -4.42
N TYR A 120 24.48 -4.16 -4.71
CA TYR A 120 23.88 -4.43 -6.02
C TYR A 120 22.34 -4.39 -6.02
N LEU A 121 21.67 -4.16 -4.89
CA LEU A 121 20.21 -4.14 -4.79
C LEU A 121 19.70 -2.70 -4.71
N ASP A 122 18.78 -2.31 -5.61
CA ASP A 122 18.04 -1.06 -5.51
C ASP A 122 16.93 -1.21 -4.45
N ALA A 123 16.91 -0.29 -3.49
CA ALA A 123 15.95 -0.28 -2.38
C ALA A 123 14.49 -0.12 -2.83
N GLY A 124 14.27 0.30 -4.08
CA GLY A 124 12.93 0.42 -4.69
C GLY A 124 12.42 -0.84 -5.37
N GLU A 125 13.24 -1.88 -5.54
CA GLU A 125 12.84 -3.08 -6.27
C GLU A 125 11.86 -3.96 -5.48
N PRO A 126 10.76 -4.42 -6.10
CA PRO A 126 9.77 -5.26 -5.42
C PRO A 126 10.39 -6.50 -4.76
N GLY A 127 10.09 -6.71 -3.48
CA GLY A 127 10.57 -7.85 -2.71
C GLY A 127 11.93 -7.66 -2.02
N VAL A 128 12.65 -6.56 -2.29
CA VAL A 128 13.90 -6.24 -1.57
C VAL A 128 13.55 -5.71 -0.18
N ILE A 129 13.98 -6.45 0.85
CA ILE A 129 13.81 -6.00 2.25
C ILE A 129 14.91 -5.00 2.58
N THR A 130 14.50 -3.82 3.03
CA THR A 130 15.40 -2.76 3.51
C THR A 130 15.18 -2.52 4.99
N CYS A 131 16.23 -2.06 5.68
CA CYS A 131 16.18 -1.74 7.11
C CYS A 131 16.38 -0.23 7.29
N ASP A 132 15.54 0.39 8.12
CA ASP A 132 15.66 1.78 8.52
C ASP A 132 15.57 1.88 10.06
N ALA A 133 16.12 2.93 10.65
CA ALA A 133 16.07 3.15 12.09
C ALA A 133 15.72 4.59 12.43
N ASP A 134 14.67 4.76 13.22
CA ASP A 134 14.37 6.02 13.88
C ASP A 134 15.08 6.04 15.24
N LEU A 135 16.26 6.66 15.25
CA LEU A 135 17.10 6.79 16.43
C LEU A 135 16.48 7.67 17.53
N THR A 136 15.53 8.54 17.18
CA THR A 136 14.88 9.42 18.15
C THR A 136 13.80 8.68 18.93
N SER A 137 13.02 7.83 18.25
CA SER A 137 11.98 7.03 18.91
C SER A 137 12.42 5.62 19.32
N GLY A 138 13.64 5.20 18.92
CA GLY A 138 14.22 3.91 19.27
C GLY A 138 13.67 2.74 18.45
N TYR A 139 13.03 3.03 17.31
CA TYR A 139 12.43 2.02 16.44
C TYR A 139 13.39 1.58 15.34
N ILE A 140 13.42 0.28 15.08
CA ILE A 140 14.00 -0.28 13.86
C ILE A 140 12.87 -0.79 13.00
N TYR A 141 12.87 -0.40 11.73
CA TYR A 141 11.91 -0.83 10.73
C TYR A 141 12.59 -1.73 9.71
N VAL A 142 11.84 -2.72 9.24
CA VAL A 142 12.13 -3.47 8.02
C VAL A 142 10.97 -3.27 7.07
N GLN A 143 11.26 -2.98 5.81
CA GLN A 143 10.23 -2.65 4.83
C GLN A 143 10.49 -3.35 3.50
N VAL A 144 9.39 -3.65 2.81
CA VAL A 144 9.43 -4.30 1.50
C VAL A 144 8.46 -3.57 0.55
N PRO A 145 8.93 -3.09 -0.61
CA PRO A 145 8.06 -2.59 -1.66
C PRO A 145 7.43 -3.76 -2.40
N LEU A 146 6.15 -3.64 -2.74
CA LEU A 146 5.38 -4.63 -3.50
C LEU A 146 4.57 -3.92 -4.58
N ILE A 147 4.37 -4.59 -5.71
CA ILE A 147 3.40 -4.15 -6.72
C ILE A 147 2.15 -4.99 -6.56
N LEU A 148 1.07 -4.37 -6.12
CA LEU A 148 -0.22 -5.00 -5.96
C LEU A 148 -1.09 -4.74 -7.19
N ASP A 149 -1.76 -5.78 -7.66
CA ASP A 149 -2.81 -5.70 -8.66
C ASP A 149 -4.13 -5.35 -7.98
N LEU A 150 -4.62 -4.14 -8.23
CA LEU A 150 -5.78 -3.58 -7.56
C LEU A 150 -7.08 -4.28 -7.98
N ASP A 151 -7.13 -4.84 -9.19
CA ASP A 151 -8.31 -5.55 -9.69
C ASP A 151 -8.57 -6.87 -8.92
N GLN A 152 -7.61 -7.37 -8.14
CA GLN A 152 -7.80 -8.52 -7.23
C GLN A 152 -8.56 -8.16 -5.95
N TYR A 153 -8.44 -6.89 -5.53
CA TYR A 153 -9.01 -6.41 -4.27
C TYR A 153 -10.25 -5.57 -4.49
N PHE A 154 -10.39 -4.93 -5.65
CA PHE A 154 -11.46 -3.99 -5.93
C PHE A 154 -12.30 -4.44 -7.13
N GLY A 155 -13.60 -4.56 -6.90
CA GLY A 155 -14.58 -4.92 -7.92
C GLY A 155 -15.38 -3.73 -8.44
N ALA A 156 -16.41 -4.03 -9.22
CA ALA A 156 -17.37 -3.04 -9.67
C ALA A 156 -18.04 -2.32 -8.48
N ASN A 157 -18.46 -1.07 -8.70
CA ASN A 157 -19.13 -0.23 -7.70
C ASN A 157 -18.33 -0.04 -6.40
N TRP A 158 -17.00 0.01 -6.48
CA TRP A 158 -16.11 0.19 -5.34
C TRP A 158 -16.24 -0.90 -4.27
N SER A 159 -16.65 -2.10 -4.66
CA SER A 159 -16.65 -3.26 -3.76
C SER A 159 -15.21 -3.64 -3.40
N VAL A 160 -14.99 -3.98 -2.13
CA VAL A 160 -13.67 -4.33 -1.59
C VAL A 160 -13.67 -5.78 -1.11
N ASN A 161 -12.71 -6.57 -1.59
CA ASN A 161 -12.40 -7.90 -1.07
C ASN A 161 -11.47 -7.78 0.15
N SER A 162 -12.04 -7.28 1.26
CA SER A 162 -11.29 -7.01 2.49
C SER A 162 -10.61 -8.26 3.04
N ALA A 163 -11.24 -9.43 2.93
CA ALA A 163 -10.68 -10.69 3.42
C ALA A 163 -9.37 -11.07 2.71
N LEU A 164 -9.30 -10.91 1.38
CA LEU A 164 -8.09 -11.18 0.62
C LEU A 164 -6.99 -10.15 0.93
N LEU A 165 -7.35 -8.86 0.95
CA LEU A 165 -6.41 -7.78 1.25
C LEU A 165 -5.80 -7.94 2.65
N GLN A 166 -6.63 -8.17 3.66
CA GLN A 166 -6.23 -8.40 5.04
C GLN A 166 -5.28 -9.60 5.15
N LYS A 167 -5.59 -10.71 4.45
CA LYS A 167 -4.73 -11.90 4.42
C LYS A 167 -3.35 -11.60 3.85
N HIS A 168 -3.27 -10.86 2.76
CA HIS A 168 -2.00 -10.52 2.11
C HIS A 168 -1.18 -9.54 2.97
N ILE A 169 -1.81 -8.49 3.50
CA ILE A 169 -1.15 -7.55 4.41
C ILE A 169 -0.61 -8.28 5.64
N TYR A 170 -1.44 -9.11 6.29
CA TYR A 170 -1.02 -9.87 7.46
C TYR A 170 0.14 -10.81 7.15
N ALA A 171 0.11 -11.52 6.03
CA ALA A 171 1.20 -12.40 5.62
C ALA A 171 2.52 -11.63 5.45
N THR A 172 2.49 -10.46 4.82
CA THR A 172 3.67 -9.59 4.65
C THR A 172 4.18 -9.09 5.99
N VAL A 173 3.31 -8.56 6.85
CA VAL A 173 3.69 -8.08 8.20
C VAL A 173 4.30 -9.20 9.03
N GLN A 174 3.74 -10.41 8.99
CA GLN A 174 4.30 -11.57 9.70
C GLN A 174 5.68 -11.99 9.16
N ALA A 175 5.87 -11.95 7.84
CA ALA A 175 7.16 -12.25 7.23
C ALA A 175 8.23 -11.23 7.66
N LEU A 176 7.90 -9.93 7.63
CA LEU A 176 8.76 -8.85 8.09
C LEU A 176 9.07 -8.95 9.60
N ALA A 177 8.06 -9.26 10.42
CA ALA A 177 8.25 -9.44 11.86
C ALA A 177 9.20 -10.60 12.17
N LYS A 178 9.06 -11.73 11.47
CA LYS A 178 10.00 -12.86 11.58
C LYS A 178 11.41 -12.48 11.14
N TYR A 179 11.52 -11.74 10.04
CA TYR A 179 12.82 -11.28 9.53
C TYR A 179 13.53 -10.37 10.55
N LEU A 180 12.83 -9.35 11.05
CA LEU A 180 13.40 -8.41 12.03
C LEU A 180 13.80 -9.14 13.31
N ARG A 181 12.89 -9.92 13.92
CA ARG A 181 13.18 -10.64 15.16
C ARG A 181 14.31 -11.64 15.03
N GLY A 182 14.36 -12.37 13.90
CA GLY A 182 15.45 -13.31 13.63
C GLY A 182 16.82 -12.63 13.61
N ARG A 183 16.88 -11.38 13.12
CA ARG A 183 18.09 -10.55 13.14
C ARG A 183 18.39 -9.92 14.49
N LEU A 184 17.37 -9.62 15.29
CA LEU A 184 17.56 -9.09 16.66
C LEU A 184 18.04 -10.16 17.64
N SER A 185 17.76 -11.44 17.36
CA SER A 185 18.19 -12.59 18.18
C SER A 185 19.53 -13.20 17.78
N ALA A 186 20.11 -12.77 16.64
CA ALA A 186 21.40 -13.23 16.14
C ALA A 186 22.54 -12.38 16.70
#